data_AF-A0A7W9PG66-F1
#
_entry.id   AF-A0A7W9PG66-F1
#
_cell.length_a   1.000
_cell.length_b   1.000
_cell.length_c   1.000
_cell.angle_alpha   90.00
_cell.angle_beta   90.00
_cell.angle_gamma   90.00
#
_symmetry.space_group_name_H-M   'P 1'
#
loop_
_entity.id
_entity.type
_entity.pdbx_description
1 polymer ?
#
loop_
_entity_poly.entity_id
_entity_poly.type
_entity_poly.pdbx_seq_one_letter_code
_entity_poly.pdbx_strand_id
1 'polypeptide(L)' 'MLLGNDVTSVRDLRGPATDVRPDLRHIRIEVGPFSLDYQGCAAQIADISAELVSVGLVVTVDDDVRPDLPPLPCGALWD' A
#
# COMPACT_ATOMS: atom_id res chain seq x y z
N MET A 1 49.98 17.13 14.51
CA MET A 1 49.15 16.41 15.49
C MET A 1 47.71 16.85 15.25
N LEU A 2 47.06 16.20 14.27
CA LEU A 2 45.86 15.35 14.44
C LEU A 2 44.59 16.20 14.65
N LEU A 3 43.99 16.68 13.55
CA LEU A 3 42.97 16.07 12.66
C LEU A 3 41.58 16.60 13.05
N GLY A 4 41.01 17.39 12.14
CA GLY A 4 39.62 17.84 12.22
C GLY A 4 38.70 16.64 12.06
N ASN A 5 37.73 16.53 12.96
CA ASN A 5 36.71 15.49 12.86
C ASN A 5 35.54 16.03 12.03
N ASP A 6 35.67 15.86 10.72
CA ASP A 6 34.57 15.55 9.81
C ASP A 6 33.83 14.32 10.36
N VAL A 7 32.65 14.52 10.93
CA VAL A 7 31.62 13.48 10.99
C VAL A 7 30.29 14.13 10.61
N THR A 8 30.17 14.51 9.34
CA THR A 8 28.86 14.69 8.73
C THR A 8 28.24 13.29 8.60
N SER A 9 27.36 12.95 9.54
CA SER A 9 26.60 11.70 9.53
C SER A 9 25.88 11.56 8.18
N VAL A 10 26.38 10.63 7.37
CA VAL A 10 25.83 10.26 6.06
C VAL A 10 24.49 9.55 6.27
N ARG A 11 23.42 10.30 6.51
CA ARG A 11 22.03 9.79 6.46
C ARG A 11 21.00 10.75 5.83
N ASP A 12 21.43 11.87 5.26
CA ASP A 12 20.54 12.83 4.57
C ASP A 12 20.65 12.74 3.04
N LEU A 13 20.49 11.54 2.46
CA LEU A 13 20.24 11.37 1.01
C LEU A 13 18.78 11.02 0.71
N ARG A 14 17.86 11.32 1.64
CA ARG A 14 16.44 11.33 1.29
C ARG A 14 16.16 12.71 0.69
N GLY A 15 15.96 12.74 -0.64
CA GLY A 15 15.38 13.90 -1.33
C GLY A 15 14.10 14.37 -0.63
N PRO A 16 13.55 15.54 -1.02
CA PRO A 16 12.40 16.12 -0.30
C PRO A 16 11.39 15.02 -0.09
N ALA A 17 11.04 14.75 1.17
CA ALA A 17 9.98 13.84 1.53
C ALA A 17 8.73 14.40 0.87
N THR A 18 8.51 14.04 -0.39
CA THR A 18 7.22 14.09 -1.02
C THR A 18 6.33 13.42 0.00
N ASP A 19 5.32 14.16 0.44
CA ASP A 19 4.13 13.61 1.07
C ASP A 19 3.57 12.59 0.05
N VAL A 20 4.20 11.41 -0.01
CA VAL A 20 3.71 10.28 -0.78
C VAL A 20 2.57 9.78 0.08
N ARG A 21 1.46 10.50 0.02
CA ARG A 21 0.20 9.93 0.41
C ARG A 21 0.14 8.61 -0.35
N PRO A 22 0.01 7.48 0.35
CA PRO A 22 -0.08 6.20 -0.32
C PRO A 22 -1.20 6.34 -1.35
N ASP A 23 -0.91 5.96 -2.59
CA ASP A 23 -1.89 5.93 -3.67
C ASP A 23 -2.93 4.89 -3.31
N LEU A 24 -3.91 5.29 -2.50
CA LEU A 24 -4.94 4.42 -1.97
C LEU A 24 -5.89 4.09 -3.11
N ARG A 25 -6.23 2.82 -3.21
CA ARG A 25 -7.25 2.31 -4.12
C ARG A 25 -8.29 1.54 -3.32
N HIS A 26 -9.48 1.46 -3.87
CA HIS A 26 -10.54 0.61 -3.39
C HIS A 26 -10.42 -0.74 -4.09
N ILE A 27 -10.60 -1.82 -3.32
CA ILE A 27 -10.69 -3.18 -3.83
C ILE A 27 -12.00 -3.79 -3.34
N ARG A 28 -12.79 -4.29 -4.30
CA ARG A 28 -14.01 -5.06 -4.06
C ARG A 28 -13.79 -6.50 -4.47
N ILE A 29 -14.08 -7.41 -3.55
CA ILE A 29 -13.93 -8.86 -3.73
C ILE A 29 -15.30 -9.49 -3.65
N GLU A 30 -15.68 -10.26 -4.67
CA GLU A 30 -16.98 -10.94 -4.73
C GLU A 30 -16.82 -12.46 -4.56
N VAL A 31 -17.59 -13.03 -3.63
CA VAL A 31 -17.59 -14.45 -3.30
C VAL A 31 -19.04 -14.93 -3.15
N GLY A 32 -19.63 -15.42 -4.26
CA GLY A 32 -21.05 -15.80 -4.27
C GLY A 32 -21.95 -14.60 -3.92
N PRO A 33 -22.74 -14.65 -2.83
CA PRO A 33 -23.57 -13.52 -2.41
C PRO A 33 -22.80 -12.46 -1.59
N PHE A 34 -21.53 -12.69 -1.26
CA PHE A 34 -20.74 -11.78 -0.43
C PHE A 34 -19.96 -10.78 -1.29
N SER A 35 -20.00 -9.51 -0.87
CA SER A 35 -19.11 -8.44 -1.34
C SER A 35 -18.30 -7.96 -0.16
N LEU A 36 -16.98 -7.87 -0.35
CA LEU A 36 -16.07 -7.32 0.64
C LEU A 36 -15.32 -6.14 0.02
N ASP A 37 -15.44 -4.98 0.64
CA ASP A 37 -14.89 -3.72 0.15
C ASP A 37 -13.79 -3.27 1.13
N TYR A 38 -12.57 -3.06 0.61
CA TYR A 38 -11.40 -2.65 1.39
C TYR A 38 -10.64 -1.53 0.69
N GLN A 39 -9.74 -0.88 1.42
CA GLN A 39 -8.76 0.04 0.86
C GLN A 39 -7.33 -0.39 1.16
N GLY A 40 -6.40 -0.03 0.28
CA GLY A 40 -4.96 -0.25 0.46
C GLY A 40 -4.16 0.53 -0.56
N CYS A 41 -2.83 0.54 -0.41
CA CYS A 41 -1.99 1.20 -1.42
C CYS A 41 -1.97 0.40 -2.73
N ALA A 42 -1.67 1.08 -3.84
CA ALA A 42 -1.64 0.47 -5.16
C ALA A 42 -0.79 -0.82 -5.25
N ALA A 43 0.36 -0.86 -4.55
CA ALA A 43 1.21 -2.05 -4.52
C ALA A 43 0.55 -3.24 -3.80
N GLN A 44 -0.02 -3.01 -2.61
CA GLN A 44 -0.77 -4.04 -1.85
C GLN A 44 -1.93 -4.61 -2.66
N ILE A 45 -2.71 -3.72 -3.30
CA ILE A 45 -3.88 -4.12 -4.09
C ILE A 45 -3.47 -4.89 -5.34
N ALA A 46 -2.39 -4.49 -6.01
CA ALA A 46 -1.87 -5.22 -7.16
C ALA A 46 -1.49 -6.66 -6.79
N ASP A 47 -0.70 -6.84 -5.73
CA ASP A 47 -0.25 -8.16 -5.27
C ASP A 47 -1.44 -9.05 -4.87
N ILE A 48 -2.36 -8.55 -4.04
CA ILE A 48 -3.52 -9.32 -3.58
C ILE A 48 -4.49 -9.63 -4.71
N SER A 49 -4.73 -8.67 -5.61
CA SER A 49 -5.67 -8.88 -6.73
C SER A 49 -5.19 -10.01 -7.64
N ALA A 50 -3.88 -10.11 -7.91
CA ALA A 50 -3.30 -11.18 -8.70
C ALA A 50 -3.55 -12.55 -8.06
N GLU A 51 -3.32 -12.67 -6.75
CA GLU A 51 -3.54 -13.92 -6.01
C GLU A 51 -5.02 -14.31 -5.96
N LEU A 52 -5.92 -13.35 -5.70
CA LEU A 52 -7.37 -13.61 -5.63
C LEU A 52 -7.96 -14.02 -6.99
N VAL A 53 -7.51 -13.40 -8.08
CA VAL A 53 -7.90 -13.80 -9.43
C VAL A 53 -7.38 -15.21 -9.76
N SER A 54 -6.18 -15.56 -9.31
CA SER A 54 -5.60 -16.89 -9.54
C SER A 54 -6.41 -18.02 -8.91
N VAL A 55 -7.12 -17.74 -7.81
CA VAL A 55 -8.02 -18.70 -7.14
C VAL A 55 -9.47 -18.60 -7.63
N GLY A 56 -9.73 -17.82 -8.69
CA GLY A 56 -11.02 -17.73 -9.38
C GLY A 56 -12.02 -16.76 -8.75
N LEU A 57 -11.57 -15.83 -7.91
CA LEU A 57 -12.44 -14.79 -7.35
C LEU A 57 -12.57 -13.60 -8.29
N VAL A 58 -13.74 -12.96 -8.26
CA VAL A 58 -13.99 -11.72 -8.99
C VAL A 58 -13.51 -10.56 -8.13
N VAL A 59 -12.61 -9.77 -8.69
CA VAL A 59 -12.00 -8.60 -8.03
C VAL A 59 -12.20 -7.38 -8.92
N THR A 60 -12.71 -6.30 -8.33
CA THR A 60 -12.78 -4.98 -8.96
C THR A 60 -11.88 -4.02 -8.20
N VAL A 61 -11.11 -3.21 -8.91
CA VAL A 61 -10.24 -2.18 -8.33
C VAL A 61 -10.59 -0.85 -8.97
N ASP A 62 -10.80 0.16 -8.13
CA ASP A 62 -11.15 1.51 -8.55
C ASP A 62 -10.63 2.56 -7.56
N ASP A 63 -10.96 3.82 -7.85
CA ASP A 63 -10.46 5.00 -7.13
C ASP A 63 -11.48 5.55 -6.12
N ASP A 64 -12.61 4.85 -5.90
CA ASP A 64 -13.67 5.25 -4.97
C ASP A 64 -13.29 4.92 -3.52
N VAL A 65 -12.21 5.54 -3.06
CA VAL A 65 -11.71 5.40 -1.70
C VAL A 65 -12.53 6.28 -0.77
N ARG A 66 -13.29 5.61 0.12
CA ARG A 66 -14.13 6.26 1.13
C ARG A 66 -13.49 6.15 2.52
N PRO A 67 -13.63 7.16 3.39
CA PRO A 67 -13.00 7.17 4.71
C PRO A 67 -13.55 6.11 5.68
N ASP A 68 -14.72 5.54 5.40
CA ASP A 68 -15.33 4.44 6.16
C ASP A 68 -14.85 3.05 5.72
N LEU A 69 -14.12 2.93 4.60
CA LEU A 69 -13.61 1.65 4.14
C LEU A 69 -12.55 1.12 5.10
N PRO A 70 -12.65 -0.14 5.54
CA PRO A 70 -11.59 -0.75 6.32
C PRO A 70 -10.33 -0.93 5.48
N PRO A 71 -9.13 -0.79 6.07
CA PRO A 71 -7.90 -1.17 5.39
C PRO A 71 -7.89 -2.68 5.13
N LEU A 72 -7.10 -3.10 4.14
CA LEU A 72 -6.85 -4.52 3.90
C LEU A 72 -6.36 -5.21 5.18
N PRO A 73 -6.98 -6.34 5.61
CA PRO A 73 -6.63 -7.02 6.86
C PRO A 73 -5.16 -7.47 6.91
N CYS A 74 -4.60 -7.79 5.76
CA CYS A 74 -3.21 -8.19 5.59
C CYS A 74 -2.27 -7.03 5.23
N GLY A 75 -2.73 -5.77 5.24
CA GLY A 75 -1.93 -4.61 4.82
C GLY A 75 -0.59 -4.48 5.57
N ALA A 76 -0.56 -4.91 6.83
CA ALA A 76 0.65 -4.92 7.67
C ALA A 76 1.76 -5.86 7.17
N LEU A 77 1.49 -6.76 6.20
CA LEU A 77 2.53 -7.59 5.58
C LEU A 77 3.45 -6.80 4.64
N TRP A 78 3.08 -5.56 4.29
CA TRP A 78 3.82 -4.67 3.40
C TRP A 78 4.49 -3.48 4.13
N ASP A 79 4.47 -3.46 5.46
CA ASP A 79 5.14 -2.44 6.30
C ASP A 79 6.64 -2.70 6.51
#